data_AF-A0A7S1W7I0-F1
#
_entry.id   AF-A0A7S1W7I0-F1
#
_cell.length_a   1.000
_cell.length_b   1.000
_cell.length_c   1.000
_cell.angle_alpha   90.00
_cell.angle_beta   90.00
_cell.angle_gamma   90.00
#
_symmetry.space_group_name_H-M   'P 1'
#
loop_
_entity.id
_entity.type
_entity.pdbx_description
1 polymer ?
#
loop_
_entity_poly.entity_id
_entity_poly.type
_entity_poly.pdbx_seq_one_letter_code
_entity_poly.pdbx_strand_id
1 'polypeptide(L)'
;VLGDPRTLYGRGGGVFGLARLADRLMDAWMEDPRLNGNQKVARWHESQQKYGFKFLVTQIMGYLTGGPQRYTGRPMEEAHKHLEITPQQWSSFMADADRVFQEFNMDANTKQELIGILSAYQSACVLGLGEVAPADPGLLRPSGNGSTLYQRLGGVYPISQFVDGLVELVLRGDRVHIQHDPLSNPLGTRHPPGLKYMLTELVCNG
;
A
#
# COMPACT_ATOMS: atom_id res chain seq x y z
N VAL A 1 1.22 12.08 12.99
CA VAL A 1 1.60 12.36 11.58
C VAL A 1 3.09 12.12 11.40
N LEU A 2 3.94 12.92 12.04
CA LEU A 2 5.32 12.53 12.36
C LEU A 2 5.29 11.65 13.62
N GLY A 3 6.15 10.63 13.68
CA GLY A 3 6.20 9.70 14.82
C GLY A 3 7.51 9.80 15.59
N ASP A 4 7.70 8.90 16.56
CA ASP A 4 8.91 8.84 17.38
C ASP A 4 10.14 8.54 16.49
N PRO A 5 11.18 9.39 16.46
CA PRO A 5 12.36 9.17 15.62
C PRO A 5 13.16 7.91 15.99
N ARG A 6 12.86 7.27 17.13
CA ARG A 6 13.42 5.97 17.51
C ARG A 6 12.76 4.80 16.78
N THR A 7 11.57 4.98 16.24
CA THR A 7 10.88 3.95 15.45
C THR A 7 11.23 4.09 13.97
N LEU A 8 11.09 2.98 13.23
CA LEU A 8 11.29 2.97 11.79
C LEU A 8 10.29 3.92 11.09
N TYR A 9 9.08 4.05 11.64
CA TYR A 9 8.07 5.02 11.20
C TYR A 9 8.58 6.46 11.30
N GLY A 10 9.14 6.86 12.45
CA GLY A 10 9.65 8.21 12.65
C GLY A 10 10.85 8.51 11.75
N ARG A 11 11.81 7.59 11.66
CA ARG A 11 12.97 7.72 10.75
C ARG A 11 12.57 7.79 9.28
N GLY A 12 11.53 7.03 8.90
CA GLY A 12 11.00 6.97 7.53
C GLY A 12 10.16 8.18 7.11
N GLY A 13 10.11 9.26 7.89
CA GLY A 13 9.31 10.45 7.56
C GLY A 13 7.83 10.34 7.92
N GLY A 14 7.49 9.40 8.80
CA GLY A 14 6.11 9.13 9.22
C GLY A 14 5.21 8.71 8.05
N VAL A 15 3.92 9.02 8.17
CA VAL A 15 2.92 8.58 7.19
C VAL A 15 3.16 9.12 5.78
N PHE A 16 3.72 10.32 5.65
CA PHE A 16 3.97 10.92 4.35
C PHE A 16 5.12 10.24 3.62
N GLY A 17 6.24 10.00 4.32
CA GLY A 17 7.35 9.24 3.77
C GLY A 17 6.95 7.80 3.43
N LEU A 18 6.16 7.15 4.27
CA LEU A 18 5.63 5.81 4.00
C LEU A 18 4.61 5.78 2.86
N ALA A 19 3.74 6.79 2.73
CA ALA A 19 2.81 6.88 1.61
C ALA A 19 3.56 7.01 0.28
N ARG A 20 4.63 7.81 0.24
CA ARG A 20 5.50 7.90 -0.95
C ARG A 20 6.20 6.57 -1.24
N LEU A 21 6.73 5.91 -0.20
CA LEU A 21 7.38 4.62 -0.34
C LEU A 21 6.42 3.56 -0.88
N ALA A 22 5.25 3.44 -0.27
CA ALA A 22 4.20 2.51 -0.69
C ALA A 22 3.77 2.77 -2.14
N ASP A 23 3.57 4.04 -2.52
CA ASP A 23 3.22 4.44 -3.88
C ASP A 23 4.26 3.95 -4.89
N ARG A 24 5.56 4.18 -4.62
CA ARG A 24 6.64 3.75 -5.51
C ARG A 24 6.83 2.23 -5.56
N LEU A 25 6.76 1.55 -4.40
CA LEU A 25 6.81 0.08 -4.33
C LEU A 25 5.69 -0.54 -5.18
N MET A 26 4.49 0.03 -5.07
CA MET A 26 3.35 -0.42 -5.83
C MET A 26 3.56 -0.29 -7.33
N ASP A 27 4.06 0.85 -7.79
CA ASP A 27 4.35 1.04 -9.20
C ASP A 27 5.41 0.02 -9.68
N ALA A 28 6.47 -0.21 -8.90
CA ALA A 28 7.50 -1.20 -9.24
C ALA A 28 6.94 -2.62 -9.38
N TRP A 29 6.13 -3.07 -8.41
CA TRP A 29 5.56 -4.41 -8.44
C TRP A 29 4.50 -4.59 -9.53
N MET A 30 3.70 -3.55 -9.79
CA MET A 30 2.69 -3.57 -10.84
C MET A 30 3.29 -3.56 -12.25
N GLU A 31 4.50 -3.04 -12.43
CA GLU A 31 5.21 -3.01 -13.71
C GLU A 31 6.05 -4.27 -13.96
N ASP A 32 6.34 -5.10 -12.95
CA ASP A 32 7.23 -6.26 -13.10
C ASP A 32 6.57 -7.39 -13.92
N PRO A 33 7.07 -7.73 -15.12
CA PRO A 33 6.53 -8.83 -15.91
C PRO A 33 6.69 -10.20 -15.25
N ARG A 34 7.64 -10.38 -14.32
CA ARG A 34 7.81 -11.65 -13.58
C ARG A 34 6.65 -11.88 -12.61
N LEU A 35 6.15 -10.80 -12.00
CA LEU A 35 4.98 -10.84 -11.12
C LEU A 35 3.70 -10.96 -11.94
N ASN A 36 3.55 -10.14 -13.00
CA ASN A 36 2.38 -10.17 -13.88
C ASN A 36 2.30 -11.40 -14.80
N GLY A 37 3.36 -12.21 -14.88
CA GLY A 37 3.29 -13.55 -15.48
C GLY A 37 2.29 -14.47 -14.75
N ASN A 38 1.97 -14.19 -13.49
CA ASN A 38 0.86 -14.81 -12.79
C ASN A 38 -0.46 -14.09 -13.14
N GLN A 39 -1.34 -14.76 -13.89
CA GLN A 39 -2.62 -14.17 -14.31
C GLN A 39 -3.53 -13.77 -13.14
N LYS A 40 -3.45 -14.44 -11.99
CA LYS A 40 -4.23 -14.05 -10.80
C LYS A 40 -3.72 -12.71 -10.27
N VAL A 41 -2.40 -12.57 -10.12
CA VAL A 41 -1.76 -11.31 -9.71
C VAL A 41 -2.03 -10.19 -10.73
N ALA A 42 -1.86 -10.45 -12.03
CA ALA A 42 -2.09 -9.46 -13.09
C ALA A 42 -3.53 -8.94 -13.10
N ARG A 43 -4.52 -9.84 -13.03
CA ARG A 43 -5.94 -9.44 -12.93
C ARG A 43 -6.20 -8.54 -11.72
N TRP A 44 -5.54 -8.82 -10.60
CA TRP A 44 -5.62 -8.00 -9.41
C TRP A 44 -4.95 -6.62 -9.60
N HIS A 45 -3.77 -6.56 -10.22
CA HIS A 45 -3.07 -5.30 -10.56
C HIS A 45 -3.86 -4.42 -11.55
N GLU A 46 -4.57 -5.02 -12.51
CA GLU A 46 -5.40 -4.29 -13.48
C GLU A 46 -6.72 -3.79 -12.90
N SER A 47 -7.12 -4.29 -11.72
CA SER A 47 -8.37 -3.92 -11.10
C SER A 47 -8.38 -2.47 -10.57
N GLN A 48 -9.58 -1.90 -10.43
CA GLN A 48 -9.76 -0.59 -9.79
C GLN A 48 -9.40 -0.59 -8.30
N GLN A 49 -9.11 -1.75 -7.70
CA GLN A 49 -8.73 -1.86 -6.29
C GLN A 49 -7.33 -1.32 -5.99
N LYS A 50 -6.50 -1.08 -7.02
CA LYS A 50 -5.11 -0.59 -6.86
C LYS A 50 -5.00 0.68 -6.01
N TYR A 51 -6.00 1.58 -6.06
CA TYR A 51 -6.02 2.80 -5.25
C TYR A 51 -6.15 2.50 -3.76
N GLY A 52 -7.08 1.61 -3.39
CA GLY A 52 -7.25 1.15 -2.03
C GLY A 52 -6.04 0.35 -1.54
N PHE A 53 -5.31 -0.31 -2.44
CA PHE A 53 -4.11 -1.05 -2.05
C PHE A 53 -2.96 -0.14 -1.62
N LYS A 54 -2.66 0.95 -2.35
CA LYS A 54 -1.67 1.95 -1.91
C LYS A 54 -2.00 2.48 -0.51
N PHE A 55 -3.28 2.67 -0.20
CA PHE A 55 -3.74 3.03 1.15
C PHE A 55 -3.49 1.91 2.19
N LEU A 56 -3.89 0.67 1.89
CA LEU A 56 -3.72 -0.47 2.81
C LEU A 56 -2.24 -0.83 3.05
N VAL A 57 -1.39 -0.74 2.02
CA VAL A 57 0.07 -0.89 2.15
C VAL A 57 0.64 0.21 3.05
N THR A 58 0.20 1.46 2.88
CA THR A 58 0.61 2.54 3.78
C THR A 58 0.17 2.28 5.22
N GLN A 59 -1.05 1.78 5.45
CA GLN A 59 -1.53 1.43 6.79
C GLN A 59 -0.72 0.31 7.44
N ILE A 60 -0.47 -0.79 6.73
CA ILE A 60 0.28 -1.93 7.31
C ILE A 60 1.73 -1.56 7.57
N MET A 61 2.37 -0.81 6.66
CA MET A 61 3.72 -0.31 6.89
C MET A 61 3.74 0.64 8.08
N GLY A 62 2.76 1.55 8.19
CA GLY A 62 2.61 2.42 9.35
C GLY A 62 2.52 1.62 10.66
N TYR A 63 1.64 0.62 10.70
CA TYR A 63 1.47 -0.27 11.86
C TYR A 63 2.76 -1.00 12.24
N LEU A 64 3.41 -1.65 11.27
CA LEU A 64 4.57 -2.52 11.51
C LEU A 64 5.87 -1.75 11.81
N THR A 65 5.95 -0.50 11.37
CA THR A 65 7.13 0.35 11.61
C THR A 65 7.03 1.17 12.90
N GLY A 66 5.97 0.98 13.70
CA GLY A 66 5.76 1.65 14.98
C GLY A 66 5.01 2.98 14.90
N GLY A 67 4.25 3.18 13.83
CA GLY A 67 3.32 4.29 13.66
C GLY A 67 1.96 4.05 14.31
N PRO A 68 1.10 5.09 14.37
CA PRO A 68 -0.24 4.99 14.97
C PRO A 68 -1.27 4.28 14.09
N GLN A 69 -0.91 3.93 12.85
CA GLN A 69 -1.85 3.35 11.89
C GLN A 69 -2.33 1.99 12.37
N ARG A 70 -3.61 1.73 12.13
CA ARG A 70 -4.21 0.40 12.28
C ARG A 70 -4.45 -0.18 10.90
N TYR A 71 -3.91 -1.38 10.66
CA TYR A 71 -4.20 -2.09 9.42
C TYR A 71 -5.65 -2.58 9.40
N THR A 72 -6.39 -2.22 8.34
CA THR A 72 -7.82 -2.54 8.17
C THR A 72 -8.10 -3.51 7.03
N GLY A 73 -7.06 -4.02 6.36
CA GLY A 73 -7.20 -5.00 5.30
C GLY A 73 -7.34 -6.44 5.81
N ARG A 74 -7.44 -7.39 4.87
CA ARG A 74 -7.51 -8.83 5.18
C ARG A 74 -6.20 -9.31 5.82
N PRO A 75 -6.24 -10.37 6.64
CA PRO A 75 -5.04 -11.12 7.00
C PRO A 75 -4.22 -11.49 5.74
N MET A 76 -2.89 -11.47 5.85
CA MET A 76 -2.01 -11.66 4.68
C MET A 76 -2.25 -13.00 3.96
N GLU A 77 -2.55 -14.06 4.70
CA GLU A 77 -2.85 -15.38 4.13
C GLU A 77 -4.11 -15.35 3.24
N GLU A 78 -5.20 -14.81 3.79
CA GLU A 78 -6.47 -14.64 3.07
C GLU A 78 -6.32 -13.69 1.87
N ALA A 79 -5.45 -12.68 1.97
CA ALA A 79 -5.22 -11.72 0.89
C ALA A 79 -4.38 -12.26 -0.27
N HIS A 80 -3.58 -13.32 -0.07
CA HIS A 80 -2.54 -13.69 -1.04
C HIS A 80 -2.49 -15.17 -1.42
N LYS A 81 -2.85 -16.13 -0.55
CA LYS A 81 -2.69 -17.57 -0.87
C LYS A 81 -3.48 -18.01 -2.09
N HIS A 82 -4.68 -17.45 -2.33
CA HIS A 82 -5.49 -17.76 -3.50
C HIS A 82 -4.85 -17.32 -4.83
N LEU A 83 -3.87 -16.40 -4.77
CA LEU A 83 -3.12 -15.90 -5.91
C LEU A 83 -2.04 -16.88 -6.38
N GLU A 84 -1.74 -17.94 -5.61
CA GLU A 84 -0.74 -18.95 -5.97
C GLU A 84 0.65 -18.35 -6.23
N ILE A 85 1.04 -17.36 -5.42
CA ILE A 85 2.36 -16.73 -5.53
C ILE A 85 3.43 -17.79 -5.28
N THR A 86 4.36 -17.93 -6.22
CA THR A 86 5.47 -18.89 -6.12
C THR A 86 6.65 -18.32 -5.34
N PRO A 87 7.55 -19.17 -4.79
CA PRO A 87 8.78 -18.68 -4.17
C PRO A 87 9.62 -17.79 -5.10
N GLN A 88 9.65 -18.08 -6.40
CA GLN A 88 10.40 -17.29 -7.39
C GLN A 88 9.75 -15.91 -7.64
N GLN A 89 8.43 -15.83 -7.65
CA GLN A 89 7.71 -14.56 -7.70
C GLN A 89 7.96 -13.73 -6.45
N TRP A 90 7.95 -14.37 -5.27
CA TRP A 90 8.30 -13.70 -4.02
C TRP A 90 9.73 -13.14 -4.03
N SER A 91 10.70 -13.90 -4.55
CA SER A 91 12.07 -13.39 -4.72
C SER A 91 12.13 -12.16 -5.66
N SER A 92 11.30 -12.11 -6.70
CA SER A 92 11.20 -10.96 -7.61
C SER A 92 10.59 -9.75 -6.89
N PHE A 93 9.51 -9.96 -6.14
CA PHE A 93 8.88 -8.95 -5.28
C PHE A 93 9.87 -8.32 -4.29
N MET A 94 10.68 -9.15 -3.62
CA MET A 94 11.72 -8.68 -2.68
C MET A 94 12.85 -7.93 -3.39
N ALA A 95 13.26 -8.38 -4.59
CA ALA A 95 14.29 -7.69 -5.37
C ALA A 95 13.83 -6.30 -5.83
N ASP A 96 12.56 -6.15 -6.21
CA ASP A 96 12.00 -4.85 -6.58
C ASP A 96 11.87 -3.92 -5.37
N ALA A 97 11.49 -4.46 -4.21
CA ALA A 97 11.48 -3.69 -2.97
C ALA A 97 12.88 -3.17 -2.62
N ASP A 98 13.89 -4.03 -2.71
CA ASP A 98 15.29 -3.68 -2.48
C ASP A 98 15.77 -2.54 -3.40
N ARG A 99 15.41 -2.60 -4.68
CA ARG A 99 15.71 -1.55 -5.67
C ARG A 99 15.04 -0.22 -5.29
N VAL A 100 13.76 -0.24 -4.90
CA VAL A 100 13.05 0.99 -4.48
C VAL A 100 13.67 1.57 -3.21
N PHE A 101 14.12 0.74 -2.26
CA PHE A 101 14.83 1.23 -1.07
C PHE A 101 16.15 1.93 -1.42
N GLN A 102 16.86 1.43 -2.45
CA GLN A 102 18.05 2.10 -2.99
C GLN A 102 17.71 3.44 -3.65
N GLU A 103 16.63 3.52 -4.45
CA GLU A 103 16.14 4.77 -5.06
C GLU A 103 15.82 5.84 -4.00
N PHE A 104 15.34 5.41 -2.83
CA PHE A 104 15.03 6.28 -1.69
C PHE A 104 16.27 6.66 -0.86
N ASN A 105 17.46 6.16 -1.21
CA ASN A 105 18.71 6.37 -0.49
C ASN A 105 18.60 6.00 1.01
N MET A 106 17.88 4.92 1.31
CA MET A 106 17.73 4.46 2.69
C MET A 106 19.07 3.96 3.24
N ASP A 107 19.36 4.26 4.50
CA ASP A 107 20.51 3.70 5.19
C ASP A 107 20.37 2.17 5.34
N ALA A 108 21.51 1.49 5.49
CA ALA A 108 21.55 0.03 5.54
C ALA A 108 20.71 -0.57 6.67
N ASN A 109 20.61 0.10 7.82
CA ASN A 109 19.84 -0.38 8.96
C ASN A 109 18.34 -0.30 8.68
N THR A 110 17.85 0.88 8.27
CA THR A 110 16.46 1.07 7.84
C THR A 110 16.06 0.06 6.75
N LYS A 111 16.92 -0.12 5.74
CA LYS A 111 16.72 -1.10 4.67
C LYS A 111 16.60 -2.53 5.21
N GLN A 112 17.51 -2.94 6.10
CA GLN A 112 17.51 -4.27 6.69
C GLN A 112 16.25 -4.53 7.53
N GLU A 113 15.81 -3.55 8.33
CA GLU A 113 14.58 -3.64 9.11
C GLU A 113 13.34 -3.81 8.21
N LEU A 114 13.23 -3.02 7.13
CA LEU A 114 12.13 -3.13 6.18
C LEU A 114 12.11 -4.49 5.44
N ILE A 115 13.28 -4.96 5.00
CA ILE A 115 13.42 -6.29 4.40
C ILE A 115 13.02 -7.38 5.39
N GLY A 116 13.42 -7.25 6.66
CA GLY A 116 13.01 -8.17 7.72
C GLY A 116 11.50 -8.22 7.91
N ILE A 117 10.84 -7.06 7.93
CA ILE A 117 9.37 -6.96 8.01
C ILE A 117 8.70 -7.66 6.83
N LEU A 118 9.11 -7.36 5.59
CA LEU A 118 8.52 -7.97 4.40
C LEU A 118 8.74 -9.49 4.39
N SER A 119 9.97 -9.93 4.69
CA SER A 119 10.34 -11.36 4.68
C SER A 119 9.52 -12.18 5.68
N ALA A 120 9.13 -11.60 6.82
CA ALA A 120 8.31 -12.28 7.81
C ALA A 120 6.92 -12.70 7.29
N TYR A 121 6.44 -12.09 6.21
CA TYR A 121 5.15 -12.43 5.60
C TYR A 121 5.23 -13.45 4.46
N GLN A 122 6.43 -13.91 4.10
CA GLN A 122 6.61 -14.84 2.99
C GLN A 122 5.74 -16.09 3.12
N SER A 123 5.67 -16.71 4.30
CA SER A 123 4.89 -17.93 4.53
C SER A 123 3.38 -17.71 4.38
N ALA A 124 2.89 -16.52 4.75
CA ALA A 124 1.50 -16.15 4.58
C ALA A 124 1.16 -15.85 3.11
N CYS A 125 2.10 -15.32 2.34
CA CYS A 125 1.83 -14.89 0.96
C CYS A 125 2.10 -15.96 -0.10
N VAL A 126 3.16 -16.75 0.06
CA VAL A 126 3.61 -17.74 -0.92
C VAL A 126 2.84 -19.05 -0.75
N LEU A 127 2.32 -19.63 -1.83
CA LEU A 127 1.74 -20.96 -1.78
C LEU A 127 2.87 -22.00 -1.67
N GLY A 128 2.86 -22.75 -0.57
CA GLY A 128 3.87 -23.76 -0.27
C GLY A 128 3.79 -24.97 -1.19
N LEU A 129 4.89 -25.73 -1.29
CA LEU A 129 4.92 -26.95 -2.08
C LEU A 129 3.92 -27.97 -1.51
N GLY A 130 2.95 -28.38 -2.33
CA GLY A 130 1.90 -29.33 -1.92
C GLY A 130 0.72 -28.70 -1.18
N GLU A 131 0.71 -27.39 -0.95
CA GLU A 131 -0.46 -26.69 -0.46
C GLU A 131 -1.52 -26.56 -1.56
N VAL A 132 -2.79 -26.65 -1.16
CA VAL A 132 -3.92 -26.36 -2.04
C VAL A 132 -4.31 -24.91 -1.83
N ALA A 133 -4.34 -24.12 -2.90
CA ALA A 133 -4.73 -22.72 -2.83
C ALA A 133 -6.19 -22.61 -2.33
N PRO A 134 -6.48 -21.72 -1.37
CA PRO A 134 -7.85 -21.43 -0.99
C PRO A 134 -8.60 -20.76 -2.14
N ALA A 135 -9.94 -20.78 -2.07
CA ALA A 135 -10.77 -20.06 -3.03
C ALA A 135 -10.51 -18.55 -2.95
N ASP A 136 -10.67 -17.86 -4.09
CA ASP A 136 -10.62 -16.39 -4.13
C ASP A 136 -11.70 -15.83 -3.18
N PRO A 137 -11.33 -15.04 -2.17
CA PRO A 137 -12.26 -14.57 -1.17
C PRO A 137 -13.06 -13.34 -1.66
N GLY A 138 -12.90 -12.96 -2.93
CA GLY A 138 -13.63 -11.90 -3.61
C GLY A 138 -13.20 -10.49 -3.21
N LEU A 139 -14.00 -9.50 -3.58
CA LEU A 139 -13.77 -8.11 -3.17
C LEU A 139 -14.07 -7.96 -1.68
N LEU A 140 -13.19 -7.27 -0.94
CA LEU A 140 -13.49 -6.92 0.45
C LEU A 140 -14.72 -6.02 0.46
N ARG A 141 -15.73 -6.39 1.26
CA ARG A 141 -16.92 -5.57 1.50
C ARG A 141 -16.95 -5.17 2.96
N PRO A 142 -17.34 -3.93 3.28
CA PRO A 142 -17.54 -3.53 4.66
C PRO A 142 -18.65 -4.40 5.27
N SER A 143 -18.39 -4.96 6.46
CA SER A 143 -19.37 -5.77 7.19
C SER A 143 -20.50 -4.89 7.70
N GLY A 144 -21.75 -5.36 7.60
CA GLY A 144 -22.95 -4.67 8.08
C GLY A 144 -24.04 -4.48 7.02
N ASN A 145 -25.14 -3.85 7.41
CA ASN A 145 -26.35 -3.66 6.58
C ASN A 145 -26.43 -2.27 5.91
N GLY A 146 -25.33 -1.51 5.86
CA GLY A 146 -25.34 -0.15 5.31
C GLY A 146 -25.80 0.92 6.30
N SER A 147 -25.68 0.67 7.61
CA SER A 147 -26.05 1.62 8.66
C SER A 147 -25.10 2.82 8.73
N THR A 148 -23.85 2.68 8.27
CA THR A 148 -22.87 3.78 8.23
C THR A 148 -22.64 4.31 6.82
N LEU A 149 -22.20 5.57 6.72
CA LEU A 149 -21.81 6.15 5.42
C LEU A 149 -20.69 5.35 4.77
N TYR A 150 -19.68 4.94 5.55
CA TYR A 150 -18.60 4.06 5.08
C TYR A 150 -19.12 2.78 4.39
N GLN A 151 -20.09 2.10 5.00
CA GLN A 151 -20.70 0.91 4.41
C GLN A 151 -21.48 1.23 3.13
N ARG A 152 -22.25 2.32 3.13
CA ARG A 152 -23.04 2.77 1.96
C ARG A 152 -22.16 3.19 0.78
N LEU A 153 -20.97 3.73 1.06
CA LEU A 153 -19.97 4.05 0.04
C LEU A 153 -19.21 2.82 -0.46
N GLY A 154 -19.45 1.63 0.11
CA GLY A 154 -18.80 0.38 -0.33
C GLY A 154 -17.42 0.14 0.28
N GLY A 155 -17.05 0.91 1.31
CA GLY A 155 -15.83 0.75 2.08
C GLY A 155 -14.59 1.37 1.44
N VAL A 156 -13.41 0.94 1.91
CA VAL A 156 -12.13 1.58 1.56
C VAL A 156 -11.85 1.65 0.06
N TYR A 157 -12.15 0.61 -0.72
CA TYR A 157 -11.75 0.58 -2.14
C TYR A 157 -12.46 1.64 -3.00
N PRO A 158 -13.81 1.75 -3.01
CA PRO A 158 -14.47 2.84 -3.73
C PRO A 158 -14.13 4.22 -3.19
N ILE A 159 -13.96 4.35 -1.87
CA ILE A 159 -13.56 5.63 -1.24
C ILE A 159 -12.17 6.06 -1.74
N SER A 160 -11.18 5.17 -1.72
CA SER A 160 -9.83 5.45 -2.21
C SER A 160 -9.81 5.80 -3.69
N GLN A 161 -10.64 5.14 -4.52
CA GLN A 161 -10.77 5.47 -5.94
C GLN A 161 -11.34 6.88 -6.15
N PHE A 162 -12.40 7.24 -5.41
CA PHE A 162 -12.96 8.58 -5.46
C PHE A 162 -11.94 9.64 -5.00
N VAL A 163 -11.25 9.37 -3.89
CA VAL A 163 -10.23 10.26 -3.32
C VAL A 163 -9.06 10.44 -4.29
N ASP A 164 -8.60 9.38 -4.94
CA ASP A 164 -7.53 9.45 -5.94
C ASP A 164 -7.90 10.44 -7.05
N GLY A 165 -9.07 10.27 -7.67
CA GLY A 165 -9.55 11.16 -8.73
C GLY A 165 -9.74 12.60 -8.26
N LEU A 166 -10.26 12.80 -7.04
CA LEU A 166 -10.42 14.14 -6.47
C LEU A 166 -9.07 14.84 -6.26
N VAL A 167 -8.09 14.13 -5.67
CA VAL A 167 -6.75 14.70 -5.44
C VAL A 167 -6.07 15.03 -6.76
N GLU A 168 -6.13 14.16 -7.77
CA GLU A 168 -5.57 14.44 -9.10
C GLU A 168 -6.21 15.67 -9.75
N LEU A 169 -7.54 15.80 -9.69
CA LEU A 169 -8.25 16.97 -10.22
C LEU A 169 -7.86 18.28 -9.53
N VAL A 170 -7.69 18.23 -8.21
CA VAL A 170 -7.29 19.41 -7.42
C VAL A 170 -5.85 19.80 -7.73
N LEU A 171 -4.92 18.83 -7.76
CA LEU A 171 -3.51 19.10 -8.01
C LEU A 171 -3.22 19.52 -9.45
N ARG A 172 -4.05 19.12 -10.41
CA ARG A 172 -3.97 19.60 -11.80
C ARG A 172 -4.17 21.11 -11.91
N GLY A 173 -4.88 21.74 -10.97
CA GLY A 173 -4.90 23.20 -10.86
C GLY A 173 -5.90 23.95 -11.74
N ASP A 174 -6.77 23.26 -12.50
CA ASP A 174 -7.66 23.91 -13.48
C ASP A 174 -8.57 25.00 -12.88
N ARG A 175 -9.02 24.78 -11.64
CA ARG A 175 -9.95 25.70 -10.92
C ARG A 175 -9.39 26.21 -9.60
N VAL A 176 -8.55 25.42 -8.93
CA VAL A 176 -7.96 25.74 -7.63
C VAL A 176 -6.48 25.48 -7.71
N HIS A 177 -5.66 26.51 -7.47
CA HIS A 177 -4.21 26.36 -7.48
C HIS A 177 -3.70 26.08 -6.07
N ILE A 178 -3.17 24.88 -5.85
CA ILE A 178 -2.58 24.49 -4.57
C ILE A 178 -1.09 24.23 -4.78
N GLN A 179 -0.25 24.89 -3.98
CA GLN A 179 1.17 24.55 -3.92
C GLN A 179 1.33 23.18 -3.29
N HIS A 180 2.07 22.29 -3.93
CA HIS A 180 2.38 20.94 -3.45
C HIS A 180 3.87 20.64 -3.61
N ASP A 181 4.39 19.75 -2.77
CA ASP A 181 5.79 19.34 -2.77
C ASP A 181 6.06 18.41 -3.97
N PRO A 182 7.24 18.51 -4.61
CA PRO A 182 7.66 17.51 -5.58
C PRO A 182 7.94 16.18 -4.86
N LEU A 183 7.67 15.05 -5.53
CA LEU A 183 7.92 13.72 -4.95
C LEU A 183 9.39 13.48 -4.58
N SER A 184 10.31 14.19 -5.26
CA SER A 184 11.74 14.17 -4.97
C SER A 184 12.13 14.84 -3.65
N ASN A 185 11.25 15.63 -3.03
CA ASN A 185 11.52 16.23 -1.72
C ASN A 185 11.35 15.17 -0.61
N PRO A 186 12.42 14.67 0.03
CA PRO A 186 12.33 13.61 1.04
C PRO A 186 11.49 14.00 2.25
N LEU A 187 11.40 15.30 2.57
CA LEU A 187 10.67 15.88 3.69
C LEU A 187 9.30 16.44 3.29
N GLY A 188 8.90 16.26 2.02
CA GLY A 188 7.61 16.72 1.52
C GLY A 188 6.47 16.06 2.30
N THR A 189 5.44 16.84 2.60
CA THR A 189 4.24 16.37 3.31
C THR A 189 2.97 16.61 2.52
N ARG A 190 3.04 17.49 1.51
CA ARG A 190 1.94 17.81 0.62
C ARG A 190 2.27 17.31 -0.78
N HIS A 191 2.35 16.00 -0.94
CA HIS A 191 2.52 15.34 -2.24
C HIS A 191 1.33 14.40 -2.51
N PRO A 192 1.07 14.01 -3.77
CA PRO A 192 -0.15 13.27 -4.12
C PRO A 192 -0.37 11.99 -3.28
N PRO A 193 0.63 11.10 -3.08
CA PRO A 193 0.44 9.91 -2.24
C PRO A 193 0.01 10.22 -0.79
N GLY A 194 0.63 11.23 -0.18
CA GLY A 194 0.32 11.65 1.19
C GLY A 194 -1.08 12.22 1.30
N LEU A 195 -1.47 13.07 0.34
CA LEU A 195 -2.82 13.65 0.28
C LEU A 195 -3.90 12.58 0.07
N LYS A 196 -3.67 11.63 -0.84
CA LYS A 196 -4.57 10.49 -1.10
C LYS A 196 -4.74 9.63 0.15
N TYR A 197 -3.65 9.33 0.86
CA TYR A 197 -3.73 8.60 2.13
C TYR A 197 -4.55 9.37 3.17
N MET A 198 -4.19 10.62 3.45
CA MET A 198 -4.83 11.41 4.50
C MET A 198 -6.32 11.63 4.24
N LEU A 199 -6.70 11.93 3.00
CA LEU A 199 -8.11 12.15 2.67
C LEU A 199 -8.90 10.84 2.70
N THR A 200 -8.31 9.72 2.27
CA THR A 200 -8.93 8.39 2.42
C THR A 200 -9.13 8.05 3.89
N GLU A 201 -8.11 8.27 4.73
CA GLU A 201 -8.19 8.02 6.17
C GLU A 201 -9.28 8.86 6.83
N LEU A 202 -9.38 10.15 6.47
CA LEU A 202 -10.41 11.05 6.96
C LEU A 202 -11.82 10.58 6.57
N VAL A 203 -12.05 10.26 5.29
CA VAL A 203 -13.38 9.84 4.80
C VAL A 203 -13.79 8.47 5.35
N CYS A 204 -12.84 7.57 5.57
CA CYS A 204 -13.12 6.26 6.16
C CYS A 204 -13.49 6.32 7.66
N ASN A 205 -13.09 7.38 8.38
CA ASN A 205 -13.30 7.52 9.83
C ASN A 205 -14.22 8.70 10.21
N GLY A 206 -14.77 9.43 9.25
CA GLY A 206 -15.67 10.58 9.45
C GLY A 206 -17.15 10.25 9.48
#